data_AF-A0A0G9JV32-F1
#
_entry.id   AF-A0A0G9JV32-F1
#
_cell.length_a   1.000
_cell.length_b   1.000
_cell.length_c   1.000
_cell.angle_alpha   90.00
_cell.angle_beta   90.00
_cell.angle_gamma   90.00
#
_symmetry.space_group_name_H-M   'P 1'
#
loop_
_entity.id
_entity.type
_entity.pdbx_description
1 polymer ?
#
loop_
_entity_poly.entity_id
_entity_poly.type
_entity_poly.pdbx_seq_one_letter_code
_entity_poly.pdbx_strand_id
1 'polypeptide(L)'
;MNVKQEDIKKEEQESKKKALIEKFENDIKNRTRLMRFVLVLDQMGNVLFWNGSQDETISSHIHRRIEKGTATWFDKKLCCLLKKLEHNHCEKSLGE
;
A
#
# COMPACT_ATOMS: atom_id res chain seq x y z
N MET A 1 15.67 27.17 -15.88
CA MET A 1 15.76 25.95 -15.05
C MET A 1 17.08 25.26 -15.39
N ASN A 2 17.81 24.77 -14.39
CA ASN A 2 19.21 24.40 -14.51
C ASN A 2 19.33 22.93 -14.97
N VAL A 3 20.12 22.62 -16.00
CA VAL A 3 20.25 21.27 -16.60
C VAL A 3 20.51 20.18 -15.54
N LYS A 4 21.34 20.49 -14.53
CA LYS A 4 21.62 19.60 -13.38
C LYS A 4 20.38 19.20 -12.58
N GLN A 5 19.36 20.07 -12.49
CA GLN A 5 18.11 19.77 -11.77
C GLN A 5 17.21 18.82 -12.57
N GLU A 6 17.33 18.79 -13.89
CA GLU A 6 16.57 17.88 -14.75
C GLU A 6 17.17 16.48 -14.74
N ASP A 7 18.50 16.37 -14.71
CA ASP A 7 19.20 15.09 -14.63
C ASP A 7 18.93 14.37 -13.30
N ILE A 8 18.98 15.08 -12.16
CA ILE A 8 18.63 14.53 -10.84
C ILE A 8 17.19 14.01 -10.81
N LYS A 9 16.24 14.75 -11.40
CA LYS A 9 14.83 14.32 -11.47
C LYS A 9 14.66 13.08 -12.33
N LYS A 10 15.39 12.96 -13.43
CA LYS A 10 15.36 11.76 -14.29
C LYS A 10 15.88 10.53 -13.56
N GLU A 11 17.01 10.66 -12.86
CA GLU A 11 17.58 9.58 -12.05
C GLU A 11 16.61 9.12 -10.95
N GLU A 12 15.98 10.07 -10.25
CA GLU A 12 15.00 9.75 -9.20
C GLU A 12 13.77 9.04 -9.78
N GLN A 13 13.25 9.49 -10.93
CA GLN A 13 12.12 8.83 -11.60
C GLN A 13 12.48 7.43 -12.08
N GLU A 14 13.70 7.25 -12.60
CA GLU A 14 14.16 5.94 -13.05
C GLU A 14 14.33 4.96 -11.88
N SER A 15 14.84 5.42 -10.74
CA SER A 15 14.91 4.64 -9.51
C SER A 15 13.52 4.19 -9.03
N LYS A 16 12.53 5.10 -8.99
CA LYS A 16 11.15 4.77 -8.62
C LYS A 16 10.53 3.74 -9.55
N LYS A 17 10.76 3.88 -10.86
CA LYS A 17 10.28 2.91 -11.86
C LYS A 17 10.89 1.53 -11.66
N LYS A 18 12.20 1.45 -11.36
CA LYS A 18 12.87 0.17 -11.07
C LYS A 18 12.28 -0.49 -9.82
N ALA A 19 12.07 0.26 -8.75
CA ALA A 19 11.45 -0.26 -7.53
C ALA A 19 10.02 -0.80 -7.75
N LEU A 20 9.21 -0.13 -8.58
CA LEU A 20 7.87 -0.59 -8.95
C LEU A 20 7.91 -1.92 -9.73
N ILE A 21 8.84 -2.05 -10.68
CA ILE A 21 9.00 -3.27 -11.47
C ILE A 21 9.49 -4.42 -10.57
N GLU A 22 10.45 -4.16 -9.70
CA GLU A 22 10.97 -5.16 -8.76
C GLU A 22 9.88 -5.67 -7.82
N LYS A 23 9.05 -4.78 -7.26
CA LYS A 23 7.87 -5.15 -6.45
C LYS A 23 6.93 -6.07 -7.24
N PHE A 24 6.60 -5.69 -8.47
CA PHE A 24 5.72 -6.47 -9.34
C PHE A 24 6.28 -7.87 -9.65
N GLU A 25 7.55 -7.98 -10.03
CA GLU A 25 8.20 -9.26 -10.28
C GLU A 25 8.24 -10.14 -9.03
N ASN A 26 8.53 -9.54 -7.88
CA ASN A 26 8.52 -10.22 -6.59
C ASN A 26 7.13 -10.77 -6.24
N ASP A 27 6.07 -10.00 -6.48
CA ASP A 27 4.69 -10.43 -6.26
C ASP A 27 4.26 -11.55 -7.21
N ILE A 28 4.71 -11.52 -8.47
CA ILE A 28 4.49 -12.64 -9.40
C ILE A 28 5.18 -13.91 -8.91
N LYS A 29 6.44 -13.78 -8.45
CA LYS A 29 7.28 -14.91 -8.07
C LYS A 29 6.82 -15.57 -6.76
N ASN A 30 6.42 -14.76 -5.78
CA ASN A 30 6.22 -15.23 -4.41
C ASN A 30 4.74 -15.32 -3.99
N ARG A 31 3.79 -14.76 -4.75
CA ARG A 31 2.37 -14.80 -4.40
C ARG A 31 1.54 -15.59 -5.41
N THR A 32 0.62 -16.40 -4.87
CA THR A 32 -0.37 -17.11 -5.68
C THR A 32 -1.34 -16.14 -6.35
N ARG A 33 -2.05 -16.60 -7.38
CA ARG A 33 -3.09 -15.79 -8.04
C ARG A 33 -4.19 -15.36 -7.06
N LEU A 34 -4.56 -16.24 -6.13
CA LEU A 34 -5.57 -15.95 -5.11
C LEU A 34 -5.09 -14.83 -4.17
N MET A 35 -3.85 -14.89 -3.70
CA MET A 35 -3.27 -13.84 -2.85
C MET A 35 -3.23 -12.49 -3.57
N ARG A 36 -2.83 -12.46 -4.85
CA ARG A 36 -2.85 -11.23 -5.65
C ARG A 36 -4.25 -10.69 -5.88
N PHE A 37 -5.25 -11.56 -6.04
CA PHE A 37 -6.65 -11.15 -6.12
C PHE A 37 -7.12 -10.51 -4.81
N VAL A 38 -6.78 -11.09 -3.66
CA VAL A 38 -7.10 -10.51 -2.34
C VAL A 38 -6.44 -9.14 -2.15
N LEU A 39 -5.17 -8.97 -2.57
CA LEU A 39 -4.50 -7.67 -2.53
C LEU A 39 -5.21 -6.60 -3.37
N VAL A 40 -5.67 -6.95 -4.57
CA VAL A 40 -6.42 -6.01 -5.41
C VAL A 40 -7.75 -5.63 -4.75
N LEU A 41 -8.43 -6.57 -4.09
CA LEU A 41 -9.65 -6.24 -3.32
C LEU A 41 -9.35 -5.32 -2.13
N ASP A 42 -8.22 -5.53 -1.46
CA ASP A 42 -7.77 -4.66 -0.37
C ASP A 42 -7.49 -3.24 -0.90
N GLN A 43 -6.69 -3.09 -1.94
CA GLN A 43 -6.42 -1.79 -2.59
C GLN A 43 -7.70 -1.12 -3.13
N MET A 44 -8.60 -1.90 -3.73
CA MET A 44 -9.89 -1.39 -4.22
C MET A 44 -10.74 -0.80 -3.09
N GLY A 45 -10.76 -1.45 -1.92
CA GLY A 45 -11.50 -0.91 -0.78
C GLY A 45 -10.90 0.42 -0.28
N ASN A 46 -9.57 0.60 -0.37
CA ASN A 46 -8.94 1.88 -0.01
C ASN A 46 -9.45 3.03 -0.90
N VAL A 47 -9.55 2.77 -2.20
CA VAL A 47 -10.10 3.73 -3.17
C VAL A 47 -11.57 4.03 -2.89
N LEU A 48 -12.39 2.99 -2.68
CA LEU A 48 -13.84 3.16 -2.55
C LEU A 48 -14.28 3.86 -1.26
N PHE A 49 -13.63 3.54 -0.13
CA PHE A 49 -14.06 4.04 1.17
C PHE A 49 -13.31 5.29 1.64
N TRP A 50 -12.08 5.49 1.18
CA TRP A 50 -11.21 6.57 1.66
C TRP A 50 -10.69 7.49 0.55
N ASN A 51 -11.06 7.26 -0.72
CA ASN A 51 -10.48 7.96 -1.87
C ASN A 51 -8.94 7.93 -1.84
N GLY A 52 -8.39 6.82 -1.33
CA GLY A 52 -6.96 6.60 -1.19
C GLY A 52 -6.30 6.19 -2.52
N SER A 53 -4.97 6.05 -2.50
CA SER A 53 -4.24 5.57 -3.67
C SER A 53 -4.53 4.09 -3.93
N GLN A 54 -4.60 3.71 -5.20
CA GLN A 54 -4.67 2.31 -5.64
C GLN A 54 -3.42 1.51 -5.25
N ASP A 55 -2.30 2.19 -5.00
CA ASP A 55 -1.07 1.54 -4.56
C ASP A 55 -1.09 1.20 -3.05
N GLU A 56 -2.01 1.77 -2.28
CA GLU A 56 -2.09 1.61 -0.82
C GLU A 56 -3.27 0.71 -0.43
N THR A 57 -3.03 -0.26 0.45
CA THR A 57 -4.04 -1.17 1.01
C THR A 57 -4.90 -0.50 2.09
N ILE A 58 -6.11 -1.03 2.38
CA ILE A 58 -6.95 -0.53 3.48
C ILE A 58 -6.23 -0.64 4.80
N SER A 59 -5.54 -1.76 5.02
CA SER A 59 -4.83 -2.05 6.26
C SER A 59 -3.71 -1.03 6.54
N SER A 60 -2.89 -0.71 5.53
CA SER A 60 -1.82 0.29 5.65
C SER A 60 -2.37 1.71 5.80
N HIS A 61 -3.44 2.05 5.06
CA HIS A 61 -4.12 3.33 5.18
C HIS A 61 -4.68 3.55 6.59
N ILE A 62 -5.39 2.55 7.12
CA ILE A 62 -5.95 2.59 8.48
C ILE A 62 -4.84 2.68 9.52
N HIS A 63 -3.75 1.92 9.37
CA HIS A 63 -2.62 1.98 10.29
C HIS A 63 -2.05 3.41 10.37
N ARG A 64 -1.77 4.04 9.23
CA ARG A 64 -1.29 5.44 9.17
C ARG A 64 -2.28 6.42 9.79
N ARG A 65 -3.59 6.19 9.63
CA ARG A 65 -4.61 7.03 10.27
C ARG A 65 -4.65 6.86 11.78
N ILE A 66 -4.42 5.65 12.29
CA ILE A 66 -4.32 5.37 13.73
C ILE A 66 -3.10 6.09 14.30
N GLU A 67 -1.92 5.96 13.66
CA GLU A 67 -0.69 6.65 14.09
C GLU A 67 -0.85 8.17 14.08
N LYS A 68 -1.52 8.73 13.06
CA LYS A 68 -1.81 10.17 12.96
C LYS A 68 -2.93 10.64 13.90
N GLY A 69 -3.59 9.75 14.64
CA GLY A 69 -4.72 10.08 15.52
C GLY A 69 -5.99 10.51 14.78
N THR A 70 -6.10 10.24 13.47
CA THR A 70 -7.23 10.61 12.61
C THR A 70 -8.17 9.44 12.30
N ALA A 71 -7.93 8.28 12.91
CA ALA A 71 -8.73 7.08 12.71
C ALA A 71 -10.14 7.22 13.32
N THR A 72 -11.14 6.96 12.49
CA THR A 72 -12.54 6.86 12.87
C THR A 72 -12.83 5.57 13.64
N TRP A 73 -14.01 5.48 14.26
CA TRP A 73 -14.48 4.26 14.90
C TRP A 73 -14.62 3.10 13.90
N PHE A 74 -14.97 3.40 12.64
CA PHE A 74 -15.05 2.42 11.56
C PHE A 74 -13.66 1.85 11.23
N ASP A 75 -12.64 2.71 11.11
CA ASP A 75 -11.25 2.30 10.86
C ASP A 75 -10.75 1.35 11.97
N LYS A 76 -11.05 1.68 13.23
CA LYS A 76 -10.68 0.84 14.39
C LYS A 76 -11.41 -0.51 14.36
N LYS A 77 -12.70 -0.52 14.02
CA LYS A 77 -13.50 -1.75 13.93
C LYS A 77 -13.02 -2.65 12.78
N LEU A 78 -12.71 -2.06 11.63
CA LEU A 78 -12.18 -2.79 10.48
C LEU A 78 -10.77 -3.33 10.76
N CYS A 79 -9.90 -2.56 11.40
CA CYS A 79 -8.59 -3.02 11.88
C CYS A 79 -8.72 -4.23 12.81
N CYS A 80 -9.66 -4.21 13.77
CA CYS A 80 -9.93 -5.36 14.63
C CYS A 80 -10.45 -6.58 13.87
N LEU A 81 -11.27 -6.38 12.83
CA LEU A 81 -11.78 -7.47 11.98
C LEU A 81 -10.66 -8.08 11.12
N LEU A 82 -9.80 -7.25 10.54
CA LEU A 82 -8.63 -7.68 9.77
C LEU A 82 -7.61 -8.41 10.64
N LYS A 83 -7.35 -7.94 11.86
CA LYS A 83 -6.50 -8.65 12.86
C LYS A 83 -7.02 -10.04 13.22
N LYS A 84 -8.34 -10.26 13.21
CA LYS A 84 -8.92 -11.58 13.48
C LYS A 84 -8.78 -12.54 12.29
N LEU A 85 -8.75 -12.02 11.07
CA LEU A 85 -8.52 -12.81 9.86
C LEU A 85 -7.03 -13.14 9.69
N GLU A 86 -6.13 -12.23 10.06
CA GLU A 86 -4.69 -12.46 10.04
C GLU A 86 -4.02 -11.68 11.19
N HIS A 87 -3.47 -12.41 12.18
CA HIS A 87 -3.02 -11.85 13.47
C HIS A 87 -1.98 -10.71 13.37
N ASN A 88 -1.20 -10.63 12.28
CA ASN A 88 -0.17 -9.61 12.02
C ASN A 88 -0.41 -8.77 10.75
N HIS A 89 -1.66 -8.69 10.26
CA HIS A 89 -1.96 -8.08 8.96
C HIS A 89 -1.52 -6.61 8.83
N CYS A 90 -1.73 -5.80 9.87
CA CYS A 90 -1.48 -4.35 9.79
C CYS A 90 0.02 -3.98 9.78
N GLU A 91 0.88 -4.76 10.45
CA GLU A 91 2.34 -4.49 10.46
C GLU A 91 3.00 -4.95 9.15
N LYS A 92 2.51 -6.04 8.54
CA LYS A 92 3.01 -6.52 7.24
C LYS A 92 2.73 -5.55 6.10
N SER A 93 1.61 -4.84 6.14
CA SER A 93 1.19 -3.93 5.07
C SER A 93 1.82 -2.54 5.13
N LEU A 94 2.65 -2.22 6.15
CA LEU A 94 3.35 -0.91 6.23
C LEU A 94 4.29 -0.64 5.03
N GLY A 95 4.71 -1.68 4.32
CA GLY A 95 5.53 -1.60 3.11
C GLY A 95 4.78 -1.85 1.80
N GLU A 96 3.45 -1.96 1.82
CA GLU A 96 2.63 -2.11 0.61
C GLU A 96 2.10 -0.78 0.07
#